data_AF-A0A3S5A565-F1
#
_entry.id   AF-A0A3S5A565-F1
#
_cell.length_a   1.000
_cell.length_b   1.000
_cell.length_c   1.000
_cell.angle_alpha   90.00
_cell.angle_beta   90.00
_cell.angle_gamma   90.00
#
_symmetry.space_group_name_H-M   'P 1'
#
loop_
_entity.id
_entity.type
_entity.pdbx_description
1 polymer ?
#
loop_
_entity_poly.entity_id
_entity_poly.type
_entity_poly.pdbx_seq_one_letter_code
_entity_poly.pdbx_strand_id
1 'polypeptide(L)'
;MVLRECQRIDPFHPNCYLLASSLCLGQLRLIEEGVEQACQAIQVAKSQKQKYLHARAHLLLGWGYSIMAWDCRVLERKRDLQMRAIFEYTT
;
A
#
# COMPACT_ATOMS: atom_id res chain seq x y z
N MET A 1 10.90 -11.75 -7.34
CA MET A 1 9.48 -12.16 -7.46
C MET A 1 8.97 -11.79 -8.84
N VAL A 2 8.14 -12.63 -9.46
CA VAL A 2 7.57 -12.42 -10.81
C VAL A 2 6.93 -11.03 -10.96
N LEU A 3 6.27 -10.52 -9.93
CA LEU A 3 5.65 -9.19 -9.94
C LEU A 3 6.67 -8.04 -10.15
N ARG A 4 7.91 -8.15 -9.65
CA ARG A 4 8.97 -7.15 -9.91
C ARG A 4 9.38 -7.16 -11.38
N GLU A 5 9.42 -8.33 -12.02
CA GLU A 5 9.67 -8.41 -13.47
C GLU A 5 8.50 -7.86 -14.27
N CYS A 6 7.25 -8.10 -13.84
CA CYS A 6 6.07 -7.48 -14.47
C CYS A 6 6.12 -5.95 -14.40
N GLN A 7 6.53 -5.39 -13.26
CA GLN A 7 6.74 -3.94 -13.09
C GLN A 7 7.85 -3.41 -14.01
N ARG A 8 8.90 -4.19 -14.26
CA ARG A 8 9.96 -3.81 -15.18
C ARG A 8 9.50 -3.78 -16.64
N ILE A 9 8.59 -4.69 -17.00
CA ILE A 9 8.04 -4.80 -18.36
C ILE A 9 6.97 -3.73 -18.61
N ASP A 10 6.06 -3.53 -17.65
CA ASP A 10 5.01 -2.51 -17.70
C ASP A 10 4.94 -1.75 -16.36
N PRO A 11 5.76 -0.69 -16.19
CA PRO A 11 5.81 0.09 -14.96
C PRO A 11 4.55 0.92 -14.73
N PHE A 12 3.70 1.03 -15.74
CA PHE A 12 2.44 1.76 -15.66
C PHE A 12 1.29 0.82 -15.32
N HIS A 13 1.48 -0.48 -15.09
CA HIS A 13 0.34 -1.32 -14.72
C HIS A 13 0.04 -1.25 -13.20
N PRO A 14 -1.01 -0.53 -12.72
CA PRO A 14 -1.28 -0.37 -11.29
C PRO A 14 -1.55 -1.69 -10.56
N ASN A 15 -2.10 -2.70 -11.25
CA ASN A 15 -2.38 -4.00 -10.61
C ASN A 15 -1.11 -4.72 -10.17
N CYS A 16 0.02 -4.54 -10.85
CA CYS A 16 1.28 -5.18 -10.44
C CYS A 16 1.71 -4.71 -9.05
N TYR A 17 1.59 -3.40 -8.78
CA TYR A 17 1.86 -2.80 -7.47
C TYR A 17 0.82 -3.20 -6.41
N LEU A 18 -0.47 -3.20 -6.75
CA LEU A 18 -1.54 -3.61 -5.83
C LEU A 18 -1.39 -5.07 -5.41
N LEU A 19 -1.07 -5.96 -6.35
CA LEU A 19 -0.85 -7.38 -6.09
C LEU A 19 0.41 -7.59 -5.23
N ALA A 20 1.50 -6.86 -5.54
CA ALA A 20 2.72 -6.91 -4.75
C ALA A 20 2.47 -6.45 -3.31
N SER A 21 1.78 -5.32 -3.14
CA SER A 21 1.39 -4.79 -1.82
C SER A 21 0.56 -5.80 -1.03
N SER A 22 -0.50 -6.35 -1.64
CA SER A 22 -1.36 -7.36 -1.00
C SER A 22 -0.59 -8.60 -0.52
N LEU A 23 0.34 -9.09 -1.36
CA LEU A 23 1.18 -10.24 -1.04
C LEU A 23 2.13 -9.94 0.12
N CYS A 24 2.77 -8.77 0.11
CA CYS A 24 3.69 -8.32 1.14
C CYS A 24 2.99 -8.14 2.49
N LEU A 25 1.83 -7.47 2.51
CA LEU A 25 1.05 -7.21 3.73
C LEU A 25 0.41 -8.48 4.30
N GLY A 26 -0.11 -9.37 3.44
CA GLY A 26 -0.86 -10.55 3.86
C GLY A 26 -0.01 -11.77 4.15
N GLN A 27 0.84 -12.19 3.21
CA GLN A 27 1.47 -13.51 3.23
C GLN A 27 2.93 -13.48 3.65
N LEU A 28 3.67 -12.44 3.26
CA LEU A 28 5.12 -12.36 3.48
C LEU A 28 5.50 -11.62 4.77
N ARG A 29 4.55 -10.87 5.37
CA ARG A 29 4.79 -9.92 6.46
C ARG A 29 5.90 -8.88 6.17
N LEU A 30 6.13 -8.58 4.90
CA LEU A 30 7.06 -7.54 4.45
C LEU A 30 6.32 -6.19 4.45
N ILE A 31 5.97 -5.70 5.64
CA ILE A 31 5.00 -4.61 5.79
C ILE A 31 5.49 -3.30 5.16
N GLU A 32 6.75 -2.95 5.37
CA GLU A 32 7.35 -1.72 4.80
C GLU A 32 7.35 -1.76 3.27
N GLU A 33 7.78 -2.87 2.67
CA GLU A 33 7.71 -3.05 1.22
C GLU A 33 6.26 -2.99 0.72
N GLY A 34 5.31 -3.59 1.46
CA GLY A 34 3.89 -3.54 1.11
C GLY A 34 3.33 -2.12 1.07
N VAL A 35 3.75 -1.27 2.02
CA VAL A 35 3.40 0.16 2.08
C VAL A 35 4.02 0.93 0.92
N GLU A 36 5.29 0.68 0.59
CA GLU A 36 5.95 1.31 -0.56
C GLU A 36 5.24 0.97 -1.89
N GLN A 37 4.86 -0.30 -2.08
CA GLN A 37 4.13 -0.74 -3.25
C GLN A 37 2.73 -0.08 -3.33
N ALA A 38 2.04 0.10 -2.20
CA ALA A 38 0.76 0.80 -2.16
C ALA A 38 0.92 2.29 -2.55
N CYS A 39 1.96 2.97 -2.05
CA CYS A 39 2.29 4.34 -2.44
C CYS A 39 2.53 4.47 -3.95
N GLN A 40 3.29 3.54 -4.55
CA GLN A 40 3.50 3.53 -6.00
C GLN A 40 2.20 3.28 -6.77
N ALA A 41 1.35 2.36 -6.28
CA ALA A 41 0.04 2.10 -6.88
C ALA A 41 -0.86 3.36 -6.91
N ILE A 42 -0.84 4.18 -5.85
CA ILE A 42 -1.57 5.46 -5.79
C ILE A 42 -1.12 6.39 -6.93
N GLN A 43 0.20 6.57 -7.10
CA GLN A 43 0.76 7.46 -8.12
C GLN A 43 0.40 6.99 -9.54
N VAL A 44 0.58 5.70 -9.81
CA VAL A 44 0.28 5.10 -11.11
C VAL A 44 -1.21 5.17 -11.41
N ALA A 45 -2.08 4.77 -10.47
CA ALA A 45 -3.53 4.80 -10.66
C ALA A 45 -4.07 6.23 -10.86
N LYS A 46 -3.51 7.22 -10.14
CA LYS A 46 -3.85 8.64 -10.31
C LYS A 46 -3.47 9.15 -11.71
N SER A 47 -2.26 8.81 -12.18
CA SER A 47 -1.79 9.23 -13.51
C SER A 47 -2.69 8.73 -14.65
N GLN A 48 -3.28 7.55 -14.49
CA GLN A 48 -4.17 6.94 -15.47
C GLN A 48 -5.66 7.21 -15.22
N LYS A 49 -5.99 8.06 -14.25
CA LYS A 49 -7.38 8.40 -13.89
C LYS A 49 -8.24 7.18 -13.52
N GLN A 50 -7.62 6.10 -13.03
CA GLN A 50 -8.29 4.88 -12.63
C GLN A 50 -8.81 4.99 -11.19
N LYS A 51 -9.98 5.65 -11.03
CA LYS A 51 -10.55 5.96 -9.71
C LYS A 51 -10.70 4.75 -8.78
N TYR A 52 -11.16 3.62 -9.31
CA TYR A 52 -11.33 2.39 -8.53
C TYR A 52 -10.00 1.84 -7.99
N LEU A 53 -8.98 1.76 -8.83
CA LEU A 53 -7.66 1.27 -8.41
C LEU A 53 -6.95 2.25 -7.49
N HIS A 54 -7.20 3.56 -7.68
CA HIS A 54 -6.69 4.59 -6.79
C HIS A 54 -7.27 4.44 -5.37
N ALA A 55 -8.59 4.30 -5.25
CA ALA A 55 -9.24 4.04 -3.96
C ALA A 55 -8.75 2.72 -3.33
N ARG A 56 -8.57 1.67 -4.14
CA ARG A 56 -8.01 0.39 -3.68
C ARG A 56 -6.56 0.53 -3.19
N ALA A 57 -5.76 1.39 -3.80
CA ALA A 57 -4.39 1.64 -3.37
C ALA A 57 -4.34 2.36 -2.01
N HIS A 58 -5.21 3.36 -1.80
CA HIS A 58 -5.39 4.02 -0.51
C HIS A 58 -5.84 3.02 0.58
N LEU A 59 -6.77 2.11 0.26
CA LEU A 59 -7.17 1.03 1.18
C LEU A 59 -5.98 0.16 1.61
N LEU A 60 -5.12 -0.25 0.67
CA LEU A 60 -3.93 -1.06 0.99
C LEU A 60 -2.90 -0.28 1.82
N LEU A 61 -2.73 1.01 1.54
CA LEU A 61 -1.83 1.88 2.30
C LEU A 61 -2.32 2.03 3.76
N GLY A 62 -3.62 2.29 3.95
CA GLY A 62 -4.24 2.33 5.27
C GLY A 62 -4.15 1.00 6.01
N TRP A 63 -4.30 -0.13 5.30
CA TRP A 63 -4.11 -1.45 5.88
C TRP A 63 -2.67 -1.67 6.36
N GLY A 64 -1.68 -1.28 5.54
CA GLY A 64 -0.27 -1.32 5.92
C GLY A 64 0.01 -0.52 7.19
N TYR A 65 -0.45 0.74 7.26
CA TYR A 65 -0.32 1.55 8.48
C TYR A 65 -1.01 0.93 9.70
N SER A 66 -2.15 0.28 9.50
CA SER A 66 -2.88 -0.41 10.57
C SER A 66 -2.09 -1.59 11.13
N ILE A 67 -1.43 -2.37 10.27
CA ILE A 67 -0.54 -3.47 10.68
C ILE A 67 0.68 -2.90 11.41
N MET A 68 1.34 -1.86 10.88
CA MET A 68 2.47 -1.22 11.55
C MET A 68 2.08 -0.69 12.94
N ALA A 69 0.88 -0.13 13.09
CA ALA A 69 0.37 0.35 14.37
C ALA A 69 0.12 -0.80 15.36
N TRP A 70 -0.30 -1.97 14.88
CA TRP A 70 -0.47 -3.16 15.71
C TRP A 70 0.87 -3.57 16.33
N ASP A 71 1.92 -3.66 15.51
CA ASP A 71 3.25 -4.13 15.93
C ASP A 71 4.05 -3.07 16.71
N CYS A 72 3.62 -1.81 16.69
CA CYS A 72 4.29 -0.71 17.37
C CYS A 72 4.04 -0.72 18.89
N ARG A 73 5.12 -0.77 19.68
CA ARG A 73 5.06 -0.69 21.16
C ARG A 73 5.09 0.74 21.70
N VAL A 74 5.56 1.71 20.91
CA VAL A 74 5.66 3.13 21.31
C VAL A 74 4.32 3.80 21.08
N LEU A 75 3.68 4.28 22.15
CA LEU A 75 2.30 4.78 22.11
C LEU A 75 2.09 5.96 21.17
N GLU A 76 3.01 6.93 21.17
CA GLU A 76 2.94 8.11 20.30
C GLU A 76 2.99 7.70 18.82
N ARG A 77 4.02 6.94 18.45
CA ARG A 77 4.18 6.41 17.08
C ARG A 77 3.00 5.53 16.65
N LYS A 78 2.42 4.76 17.58
CA LYS A 78 1.21 3.97 17.31
C LYS A 78 0.01 4.86 16.97
N ARG A 79 -0.22 5.96 17.71
CA ARG A 79 -1.30 6.91 17.40
C ARG A 79 -1.09 7.58 16.04
N ASP A 80 0.15 7.96 15.72
CA ASP A 80 0.47 8.58 14.44
C ASP A 80 0.15 7.63 13.27
N LEU A 81 0.53 6.36 13.40
CA LEU A 81 0.23 5.33 12.40
C LEU A 81 -1.28 5.08 12.27
N GLN A 82 -2.02 5.05 13.38
CA GLN A 82 -3.49 4.93 13.35
C GLN A 82 -4.15 6.13 12.67
N MET A 83 -3.68 7.35 12.94
CA MET A 83 -4.19 8.56 12.30
C MET A 83 -3.93 8.54 10.79
N ARG A 84 -2.73 8.12 10.37
CA ARG A 84 -2.42 7.93 8.95
C ARG A 84 -3.34 6.90 8.32
N ALA A 85 -3.54 5.74 8.96
CA ALA A 85 -4.45 4.72 8.44
C ALA A 85 -5.87 5.26 8.23
N ILE A 86 -6.41 5.98 9.21
CA ILE A 86 -7.75 6.59 9.13
C ILE A 86 -7.82 7.59 7.98
N PHE A 87 -6.81 8.44 7.84
CA PHE A 87 -6.74 9.42 6.76
C PHE A 87 -6.85 8.74 5.38
N GLU A 88 -6.09 7.66 5.15
CA GLU A 88 -6.14 6.91 3.91
C GLU A 88 -7.51 6.26 3.64
N TYR A 89 -8.24 5.83 4.69
CA TYR A 89 -9.59 5.27 4.53
C TYR A 89 -10.67 6.31 4.21
N THR A 90 -10.40 7.58 4.51
CA THR A 90 -11.35 8.69 4.31
C THR A 90 -11.07 9.53 3.05
N THR A 91 -10.01 9.18 2.30
CA THR A 91 -9.60 9.86 1.06
C THR A 91 -10.46 9.42 -0.12
#